data_AF-A0AAI9UR29-F1
#
_entry.id   AF-A0AAI9UR29-F1
#
_cell.length_a   1.000
_cell.length_b   1.000
_cell.length_c   1.000
_cell.angle_alpha   90.00
_cell.angle_beta   90.00
_cell.angle_gamma   90.00
#
_symmetry.space_group_name_H-M   'P 1'
#
loop_
_entity.id
_entity.type
_entity.pdbx_description
1 polymer ?
#
loop_
_entity_poly.entity_id
_entity_poly.type
_entity_poly.pdbx_seq_one_letter_code
_entity_poly.pdbx_strand_id
1 'polypeptide(L)'
;MPSISLAAAVAAFVALADASSVLLRGGTIIGFDESSNSLNVIRNGSLLITDDRITSIYTSDQPLPQSSNDTEVIDVTNKIITPGFVDTHRHGWQTGFRTIASNTSLAEYFTRYGEYAAAGLLSADDVYIGQLAGLYEALNAGVTTTLDHAHHTWSDETSEAGLKGSIDSGARVFWSYAFHNVTNFTISEQLENFRSIATKAEFDEFAKP
;
A
#
# COMPACT_ATOMS: atom_id res chain seq x y z
N MET A 1 30.79 -35.23 -9.53
CA MET A 1 30.02 -34.00 -9.79
C MET A 1 29.13 -33.76 -8.60
N PRO A 2 29.35 -32.73 -7.78
CA PRO A 2 28.49 -32.47 -6.63
C PRO A 2 27.24 -31.72 -7.09
N SER A 3 26.09 -32.24 -6.65
CA SER A 3 24.76 -31.66 -6.84
C SER A 3 24.62 -30.36 -6.04
N ILE A 4 24.30 -29.26 -6.74
CA ILE A 4 23.90 -27.99 -6.15
C ILE A 4 22.44 -28.14 -5.70
N SER A 5 22.20 -28.16 -4.38
CA SER A 5 20.86 -28.04 -3.82
C SER A 5 20.47 -26.56 -3.82
N LEU A 6 19.45 -26.22 -4.59
CA LEU A 6 18.89 -24.89 -4.72
C LEU A 6 18.04 -24.55 -3.49
N ALA A 7 18.22 -23.31 -3.02
CA ALA A 7 17.55 -22.57 -1.98
C ALA A 7 16.06 -22.89 -1.72
N ALA A 8 15.70 -22.88 -0.43
CA ALA A 8 14.50 -22.22 0.03
C ALA A 8 14.85 -21.49 1.34
N ALA A 9 15.39 -20.27 1.19
CA ALA A 9 15.43 -19.31 2.27
C ALA A 9 13.98 -18.87 2.53
N VAL A 10 13.34 -19.51 3.50
CA VAL A 10 12.14 -18.97 4.13
C VAL A 10 12.64 -17.86 5.06
N ALA A 11 12.82 -16.67 4.49
CA ALA A 11 13.15 -15.47 5.25
C ALA A 11 11.89 -15.04 5.99
N ALA A 12 11.97 -15.20 7.32
CA ALA A 12 11.13 -14.65 8.36
C ALA A 12 10.24 -13.47 7.95
N PHE A 13 8.93 -13.71 7.96
CA PHE A 13 7.94 -12.72 8.34
C PHE A 13 7.22 -13.28 9.57
N VAL A 14 6.83 -12.40 10.49
CA VAL A 14 6.30 -12.67 11.85
C VAL A 14 7.39 -12.76 12.93
N ALA A 15 7.90 -11.59 13.31
CA ALA A 15 8.03 -11.13 14.70
C ALA A 15 8.75 -9.75 14.71
N LEU A 16 8.05 -8.67 14.39
CA LEU A 16 8.45 -7.33 14.81
C LEU A 16 7.59 -6.97 16.03
N ALA A 17 7.95 -7.53 17.18
CA ALA A 17 7.31 -7.20 18.45
C ALA A 17 8.32 -6.77 19.53
N ASP A 18 9.60 -6.54 19.19
CA ASP A 18 10.63 -6.18 20.17
C ASP A 18 11.54 -4.99 19.77
N ALA A 19 11.12 -4.14 18.81
CA ALA A 19 11.80 -2.87 18.55
C ALA A 19 10.84 -1.71 18.81
N SER A 20 10.94 -1.06 19.98
CA SER A 20 10.02 0.03 20.33
C SER A 20 10.36 1.36 19.65
N SER A 21 11.38 1.39 18.78
CA SER A 21 11.72 2.57 17.97
C SER A 21 12.73 2.29 16.86
N VAL A 22 12.70 3.11 15.82
CA VAL A 22 13.68 3.14 14.71
C VAL A 22 14.26 4.55 14.60
N LEU A 23 15.58 4.68 14.61
CA LEU A 23 16.30 5.93 14.34
C LEU A 23 16.94 5.87 12.96
N LEU A 24 16.40 6.65 12.01
CA LEU A 24 17.02 6.91 10.72
C LEU A 24 18.08 8.00 10.88
N ARG A 25 19.37 7.66 10.77
CA ARG A 25 20.48 8.55 11.10
C ARG A 25 21.20 9.10 9.88
N GLY A 26 21.35 10.43 9.82
CA GLY A 26 22.28 11.13 8.91
C GLY A 26 21.77 11.38 7.48
N GLY A 27 20.48 11.25 7.23
CA GLY A 27 19.88 11.44 5.91
C GLY A 27 19.62 12.89 5.54
N THR A 28 19.28 13.15 4.27
CA THR A 28 18.64 14.42 3.88
C THR A 28 17.13 14.28 4.01
N ILE A 29 16.54 14.97 4.97
CA ILE A 29 15.09 14.93 5.23
C ILE A 29 14.44 16.07 4.47
N ILE A 30 13.46 15.75 3.63
CA ILE A 30 12.65 16.72 2.90
C ILE A 30 11.23 16.63 3.42
N GLY A 31 10.77 17.69 4.07
CA GLY A 31 9.39 17.84 4.53
C GLY A 31 8.74 19.10 3.98
N PHE A 32 7.46 19.27 4.29
CA PHE A 32 6.72 20.51 4.03
C PHE A 32 6.39 21.17 5.37
N ASP A 33 6.71 22.46 5.50
CA ASP A 33 6.34 23.27 6.65
C ASP A 33 5.07 24.05 6.30
N GLU A 34 3.96 23.69 6.95
CA GLU A 34 2.66 24.33 6.75
C GLU A 34 2.64 25.79 7.21
N SER A 35 3.42 26.13 8.24
CA SER A 35 3.44 27.49 8.81
C SER A 35 4.10 28.48 7.87
N SER A 36 5.17 28.05 7.19
CA SER A 36 5.88 28.86 6.19
C SER A 36 5.41 28.60 4.76
N ASN A 37 4.53 27.63 4.54
CA ASN A 37 4.05 27.18 3.24
C ASN A 37 5.20 26.89 2.26
N SER A 38 6.23 26.19 2.73
CA SER A 38 7.45 25.94 1.95
C SER A 38 8.10 24.59 2.29
N LEU A 39 9.01 24.15 1.43
CA LEU A 39 9.82 22.96 1.70
C LEU A 39 10.82 23.25 2.83
N ASN A 40 10.91 22.32 3.77
CA ASN A 40 11.97 22.28 4.77
C ASN A 40 12.94 21.15 4.42
N VAL A 41 14.22 21.50 4.25
CA VAL A 41 15.29 20.56 3.86
C VAL A 41 16.35 20.52 4.96
N ILE A 42 16.38 19.43 5.71
CA ILE A 42 17.36 19.19 6.77
C ILE A 42 18.43 18.26 6.23
N ARG A 43 19.63 18.81 5.98
CA ARG A 43 20.80 18.03 5.56
C ARG A 43 21.45 17.35 6.77
N ASN A 44 21.89 16.12 6.58
CA ASN A 44 22.50 15.29 7.64
C ASN A 44 21.63 15.22 8.91
N GLY A 45 20.31 15.22 8.74
CA GLY A 45 19.35 15.12 9.82
C GLY A 45 19.12 13.67 10.24
N SER A 46 18.49 13.49 11.39
CA SER A 46 18.04 12.18 11.85
C SER A 46 16.57 12.21 12.25
N LEU A 47 15.88 11.09 12.11
CA LEU A 47 14.45 10.97 12.37
C LEU A 47 14.19 9.77 13.27
N LEU A 48 13.52 9.98 14.39
CA LEU A 48 13.12 8.93 15.33
C LEU A 48 11.65 8.58 15.12
N ILE A 49 11.40 7.29 14.95
CA ILE A 49 10.09 6.67 14.86
C ILE A 49 9.91 5.83 16.12
N THR A 50 8.77 5.97 16.79
CA THR A 50 8.35 5.13 17.91
C THR A 50 6.99 4.57 17.53
N ASP A 51 6.85 3.26 17.60
CA ASP A 51 5.67 2.53 17.11
C ASP A 51 5.34 2.93 15.65
N ASP A 52 4.21 3.60 15.42
CA ASP A 52 3.73 4.04 14.11
C ASP A 52 3.80 5.57 13.89
N ARG A 53 4.56 6.31 14.73
CA ARG A 53 4.66 7.78 14.69
C ARG A 53 6.09 8.28 14.61
N ILE A 54 6.27 9.36 13.85
CA ILE A 54 7.47 10.20 13.93
C ILE A 54 7.41 10.98 15.24
N THR A 55 8.31 10.71 16.17
CA THR A 55 8.33 11.35 17.50
C THR A 55 9.34 12.48 17.60
N SER A 56 10.39 12.47 16.78
CA SER A 56 11.39 13.54 16.76
C SER A 56 12.14 13.62 15.44
N ILE A 57 12.55 14.84 15.08
CA ILE A 57 13.43 15.14 13.95
C ILE A 57 14.58 15.97 14.51
N TYR A 58 15.81 15.58 14.18
CA TYR A 58 17.04 16.20 14.67
C TYR A 58 17.82 16.84 13.51
N THR A 59 18.24 18.09 13.69
CA THR A 59 19.23 18.73 12.80
C THR A 59 20.64 18.21 13.11
N SER A 60 21.59 18.42 12.19
CA SER A 60 22.94 17.85 12.31
C SER A 60 23.75 18.35 13.50
N ASP A 61 23.38 19.51 14.07
CA ASP A 61 24.01 20.14 15.23
C ASP A 61 23.36 19.75 16.57
N GLN A 62 22.22 19.05 16.53
CA GLN A 62 21.54 18.58 17.74
C GLN A 62 22.12 17.24 18.22
N PRO A 63 22.27 17.04 19.54
CA PRO A 63 22.64 15.74 20.07
C PRO A 63 21.53 14.73 19.80
N LEU A 64 21.90 13.56 19.29
CA LEU A 64 20.98 12.44 19.17
C LEU A 64 20.69 11.84 20.56
N PRO A 65 19.49 11.30 20.78
CA PRO A 65 19.19 10.59 22.02
C PRO A 65 20.15 9.41 22.17
N GLN A 66 20.50 9.10 23.42
CA GLN A 66 21.17 7.84 23.69
C GLN A 66 20.19 6.72 23.34
N SER A 67 20.45 6.02 22.23
CA SER A 67 19.63 4.91 21.78
C SER A 67 19.57 3.85 22.88
N SER A 68 18.36 3.46 23.29
CA SER A 68 18.19 2.29 24.15
C SER A 68 18.65 1.04 23.38
N ASN A 69 18.85 -0.07 24.09
CA ASN A 69 19.13 -1.35 23.42
C ASN A 69 17.98 -1.80 22.49
N ASP A 70 16.80 -1.18 22.60
CA ASP A 70 15.57 -1.50 21.88
C ASP A 70 15.31 -0.55 20.69
N THR A 71 16.22 0.39 20.42
CA THR A 71 16.15 1.27 19.24
C THR A 71 16.98 0.70 18.10
N GLU A 72 16.33 0.35 16.99
CA GLU A 72 17.04 0.02 15.75
C GLU A 72 17.62 1.30 15.13
N VAL A 73 18.93 1.34 14.89
CA VAL A 73 19.59 2.49 14.25
C VAL A 73 19.92 2.13 12.80
N ILE A 74 19.29 2.84 11.86
CA ILE A 74 19.51 2.66 10.43
C ILE A 74 20.31 3.85 9.90
N ASP A 75 21.52 3.59 9.40
CA ASP A 75 22.33 4.61 8.75
C ASP A 75 21.80 4.91 7.34
N VAL A 76 21.35 6.15 7.15
CA VAL A 76 20.79 6.63 5.89
C VAL A 76 21.61 7.78 5.31
N THR A 77 22.89 7.85 5.66
CA THR A 77 23.85 8.80 5.08
C THR A 77 23.82 8.71 3.55
N ASN A 78 23.84 9.86 2.88
CA ASN A 78 23.71 10.00 1.42
C ASN A 78 22.39 9.49 0.83
N LYS A 79 21.37 9.22 1.66
CA LYS A 79 20.00 8.95 1.21
C LYS A 79 19.09 10.14 1.47
N ILE A 80 17.93 10.13 0.80
CA ILE A 80 16.87 11.12 0.99
C ILE A 80 15.71 10.43 1.71
N ILE A 81 15.18 11.10 2.73
CA ILE A 81 13.95 10.72 3.42
C ILE A 81 12.87 11.71 3.00
N THR A 82 11.77 11.22 2.46
CA THR A 82 10.59 12.01 2.09
C THR A 82 9.35 11.39 2.72
N PRO A 83 8.24 12.14 2.85
CA PRO A 83 6.93 11.53 2.93
C PRO A 83 6.75 10.55 1.77
N GLY A 84 6.06 9.43 2.02
CA GLY A 84 5.64 8.54 0.95
C GLY A 84 4.62 9.25 0.05
N PHE A 85 4.60 8.89 -1.24
CA PHE A 85 3.70 9.51 -2.19
C PHE A 85 2.25 9.07 -1.97
N VAL A 86 1.32 9.96 -2.32
CA VAL A 86 -0.13 9.72 -2.29
C VAL A 86 -0.64 9.59 -3.71
N ASP A 87 -1.05 8.39 -4.09
CA ASP A 87 -1.72 8.10 -5.36
C ASP A 87 -3.23 8.29 -5.17
N THR A 88 -3.77 9.38 -5.71
CA THR A 88 -5.16 9.77 -5.48
C THR A 88 -6.15 9.06 -6.41
N HIS A 89 -5.70 8.19 -7.31
CA HIS A 89 -6.60 7.48 -8.21
C HIS A 89 -5.93 6.24 -8.81
N ARG A 90 -6.29 5.05 -8.32
CA ARG A 90 -5.78 3.77 -8.83
C ARG A 90 -6.91 2.77 -9.06
N HIS A 91 -6.69 1.88 -10.03
CA HIS A 91 -7.46 0.66 -10.24
C HIS A 91 -6.52 -0.54 -10.07
N GLY A 92 -6.31 -0.98 -8.83
CA GLY A 92 -5.22 -1.94 -8.52
C GLY A 92 -5.36 -3.27 -9.25
N TRP A 93 -6.57 -3.85 -9.26
CA TRP A 93 -6.88 -5.14 -9.89
C TRP A 93 -6.53 -5.20 -11.39
N GLN A 94 -6.53 -4.06 -12.09
CA GLN A 94 -6.20 -3.99 -13.51
C GLN A 94 -4.71 -4.09 -13.81
N THR A 95 -3.85 -4.23 -12.80
CA THR A 95 -2.40 -4.43 -13.01
C THR A 95 -2.10 -5.60 -13.94
N GLY A 96 -2.95 -6.64 -13.94
CA GLY A 96 -2.84 -7.77 -14.88
C GLY A 96 -3.00 -7.39 -16.35
N PHE A 97 -3.57 -6.23 -16.68
CA PHE A 97 -3.76 -5.74 -18.04
C PHE A 97 -2.63 -4.84 -18.53
N ARG A 98 -1.57 -4.65 -17.73
CA ARG A 98 -0.45 -3.79 -18.10
C ARG A 98 0.05 -4.13 -19.50
N THR A 99 0.26 -3.09 -20.31
CA THR A 99 0.74 -3.12 -21.72
C THR A 99 -0.26 -3.52 -22.81
N ILE A 100 -1.46 -4.03 -22.50
CA ILE A 100 -2.37 -4.55 -23.56
C ILE A 100 -3.20 -3.46 -24.26
N ALA A 101 -3.31 -2.26 -23.68
CA ALA A 101 -4.24 -1.21 -24.10
C ALA A 101 -3.56 0.15 -24.40
N SER A 102 -2.32 0.15 -24.86
CA SER A 102 -1.50 1.37 -25.03
C SER A 102 -2.01 2.38 -26.09
N ASN A 103 -2.93 1.97 -26.98
CA ASN A 103 -3.52 2.83 -28.01
C ASN A 103 -5.05 2.68 -27.99
N THR A 104 -5.68 3.18 -26.92
CA THR A 104 -7.11 3.00 -26.63
C THR A 104 -7.68 4.30 -26.07
N SER A 105 -8.84 4.70 -26.58
CA SER A 105 -9.64 5.81 -26.04
C SER A 105 -10.38 5.40 -24.78
N LEU A 106 -10.84 6.36 -23.98
CA LEU A 106 -11.62 6.07 -22.77
C LEU A 106 -12.91 5.26 -23.07
N ALA A 107 -13.58 5.56 -24.18
CA ALA A 107 -14.78 4.80 -24.60
C ALA A 107 -14.45 3.34 -24.97
N GLU A 108 -13.33 3.13 -25.67
CA GLU A 108 -12.83 1.78 -25.95
C GLU A 108 -12.38 1.07 -24.66
N TYR A 109 -11.83 1.80 -23.69
CA TYR A 109 -11.47 1.24 -22.39
C TYR A 109 -12.67 0.61 -21.69
N PHE A 110 -13.78 1.35 -21.56
CA PHE A 110 -14.98 0.81 -20.91
C PHE A 110 -15.51 -0.46 -21.58
N THR A 111 -15.41 -0.53 -22.91
CA THR A 111 -15.96 -1.66 -23.68
C THR A 111 -15.02 -2.84 -23.83
N ARG A 112 -13.70 -2.66 -23.62
CA ARG A 112 -12.68 -3.69 -23.90
C ARG A 112 -11.87 -4.14 -22.69
N TYR A 113 -11.71 -3.29 -21.66
CA TYR A 113 -10.77 -3.54 -20.56
C TYR A 113 -11.30 -3.14 -19.18
N GLY A 114 -12.30 -2.25 -19.12
CA GLY A 114 -12.93 -1.83 -17.88
C GLY A 114 -13.78 -2.94 -17.25
N GLU A 115 -14.47 -2.58 -16.18
CA GLU A 115 -15.37 -3.44 -15.42
C GLU A 115 -16.40 -4.15 -16.30
N TYR A 116 -16.98 -3.48 -17.29
CA TYR A 116 -17.99 -4.05 -18.19
C TYR A 116 -17.43 -5.16 -19.09
N ALA A 117 -16.13 -5.13 -19.38
CA ALA A 117 -15.48 -6.12 -20.22
C ALA A 117 -14.89 -7.28 -19.41
N ALA A 118 -14.37 -7.00 -18.22
CA ALA A 118 -13.71 -7.99 -17.37
C ALA A 118 -14.68 -8.82 -16.53
N ALA A 119 -15.87 -8.29 -16.23
CA ALA A 119 -16.86 -8.96 -15.42
C ALA A 119 -17.28 -10.31 -16.02
N GLY A 120 -17.26 -11.35 -15.19
CA GLY A 120 -17.55 -12.72 -15.60
C GLY A 120 -16.40 -13.44 -16.33
N LEU A 121 -15.28 -12.74 -16.62
CA LEU A 121 -14.08 -13.35 -17.20
C LEU A 121 -12.98 -13.56 -16.16
N LEU A 122 -12.87 -12.67 -15.18
CA LEU A 122 -11.89 -12.79 -14.10
C LEU A 122 -12.47 -13.49 -12.87
N SER A 123 -11.67 -14.37 -12.29
CA SER A 123 -11.96 -15.00 -11.01
C SER A 123 -11.59 -14.09 -9.83
N ALA A 124 -12.01 -14.47 -8.63
CA ALA A 124 -11.58 -13.81 -7.39
C ALA A 124 -10.05 -13.87 -7.21
N ASP A 125 -9.40 -14.98 -7.58
CA ASP A 125 -7.94 -15.12 -7.51
C ASP A 125 -7.22 -14.16 -8.45
N ASP A 126 -7.74 -13.97 -9.68
CA ASP A 126 -7.18 -13.02 -10.64
C ASP A 126 -7.24 -11.58 -10.09
N VAL A 127 -8.37 -11.22 -9.47
CA VAL A 127 -8.56 -9.92 -8.83
C VAL A 127 -7.60 -9.74 -7.65
N TYR A 128 -7.48 -10.74 -6.77
CA TYR A 128 -6.56 -10.70 -5.63
C TYR A 128 -5.11 -10.49 -6.07
N ILE A 129 -4.63 -11.31 -7.01
CA ILE A 129 -3.26 -11.25 -7.52
C ILE A 129 -3.00 -9.91 -8.21
N GLY A 130 -3.94 -9.46 -9.06
CA GLY A 130 -3.84 -8.16 -9.74
C GLY A 130 -3.74 -7.00 -8.75
N GLN A 131 -4.60 -7.00 -7.72
CA GLN A 131 -4.59 -5.98 -6.68
C GLN A 131 -3.29 -5.96 -5.89
N LEU A 132 -2.88 -7.12 -5.36
CA LEU A 132 -1.70 -7.24 -4.51
C LEU A 132 -0.43 -6.85 -5.27
N ALA A 133 -0.26 -7.37 -6.49
CA ALA A 133 0.87 -7.01 -7.35
C ALA A 133 0.89 -5.52 -7.68
N GLY A 134 -0.29 -4.94 -7.96
CA GLY A 134 -0.45 -3.52 -8.22
C GLY A 134 -0.01 -2.64 -7.06
N LEU A 135 -0.32 -3.02 -5.82
CA LEU A 135 0.06 -2.28 -4.63
C LEU A 135 1.55 -2.47 -4.27
N TYR A 136 2.11 -3.67 -4.44
CA TYR A 136 3.55 -3.87 -4.29
C TYR A 136 4.38 -3.07 -5.28
N GLU A 137 3.92 -2.94 -6.53
CA GLU A 137 4.57 -2.05 -7.50
C GLU A 137 4.51 -0.58 -7.07
N ALA A 138 3.36 -0.15 -6.53
CA ALA A 138 3.18 1.22 -6.03
C ALA A 138 4.13 1.50 -4.85
N LEU A 139 4.19 0.60 -3.87
CA LEU A 139 5.11 0.67 -2.73
C LEU A 139 6.57 0.73 -3.18
N ASN A 140 6.96 -0.12 -4.14
CA ASN A 140 8.31 -0.10 -4.71
C ASN A 140 8.64 1.21 -5.44
N ALA A 141 7.64 1.92 -5.96
CA ALA A 141 7.78 3.25 -6.55
C ALA A 141 7.70 4.40 -5.53
N GLY A 142 7.55 4.11 -4.23
CA GLY A 142 7.49 5.09 -3.15
C GLY A 142 6.08 5.60 -2.82
N VAL A 143 5.02 5.04 -3.42
CA VAL A 143 3.63 5.33 -3.07
C VAL A 143 3.26 4.52 -1.84
N THR A 144 2.95 5.20 -0.74
CA THR A 144 2.55 4.55 0.53
C THR A 144 1.06 4.67 0.82
N THR A 145 0.38 5.62 0.17
CA THR A 145 -1.07 5.85 0.31
C THR A 145 -1.75 5.85 -1.04
N THR A 146 -2.89 5.16 -1.16
CA THR A 146 -3.63 5.05 -2.41
C THR A 146 -5.13 5.20 -2.19
N LEU A 147 -5.81 5.97 -3.05
CA LEU A 147 -7.26 5.87 -3.25
C LEU A 147 -7.53 4.85 -4.34
N ASP A 148 -8.01 3.68 -3.94
CA ASP A 148 -8.35 2.60 -4.86
C ASP A 148 -9.82 2.70 -5.25
N HIS A 149 -10.07 2.77 -6.55
CA HIS A 149 -11.40 2.74 -7.14
C HIS A 149 -11.73 1.28 -7.49
N ALA A 150 -12.28 0.58 -6.49
CA ALA A 150 -12.55 -0.85 -6.52
C ALA A 150 -13.81 -1.18 -7.33
N HIS A 151 -13.68 -1.22 -8.66
CA HIS A 151 -14.75 -1.60 -9.58
C HIS A 151 -14.66 -3.05 -10.10
N HIS A 152 -13.96 -3.90 -9.34
CA HIS A 152 -14.00 -5.36 -9.47
C HIS A 152 -15.09 -6.00 -8.59
N THR A 153 -15.99 -5.19 -8.01
CA THR A 153 -17.07 -5.56 -7.08
C THR A 153 -18.25 -6.22 -7.83
N TRP A 154 -17.98 -7.28 -8.58
CA TRP A 154 -18.94 -7.99 -9.42
C TRP A 154 -19.69 -9.12 -8.70
N SER A 155 -19.16 -9.58 -7.57
CA SER A 155 -19.79 -10.54 -6.65
C SER A 155 -19.22 -10.34 -5.24
N ASP A 156 -19.70 -11.13 -4.28
CA ASP A 156 -19.14 -11.15 -2.93
C ASP A 156 -17.66 -11.56 -2.95
N GLU A 157 -17.34 -12.62 -3.69
CA GLU A 157 -16.01 -13.21 -3.74
C GLU A 157 -14.98 -12.27 -4.36
N THR A 158 -15.32 -11.60 -5.47
CA THR A 158 -14.38 -10.66 -6.10
C THR A 158 -14.21 -9.38 -5.29
N SER A 159 -15.25 -8.95 -4.55
CA SER A 159 -15.16 -7.81 -3.63
C SER A 159 -14.21 -8.11 -2.48
N GLU A 160 -14.40 -9.26 -1.83
CA GLU A 160 -13.55 -9.71 -0.71
C GLU A 160 -12.11 -9.94 -1.15
N ALA A 161 -11.90 -10.53 -2.33
CA ALA A 161 -10.57 -10.80 -2.86
C ALA A 161 -9.74 -9.52 -3.08
N GLY A 162 -10.30 -8.48 -3.71
CA GLY A 162 -9.56 -7.24 -3.91
C GLY A 162 -9.36 -6.44 -2.61
N LEU A 163 -10.31 -6.50 -1.68
CA LEU A 163 -10.07 -5.94 -0.35
C LEU A 163 -8.94 -6.68 0.37
N LYS A 164 -8.95 -8.02 0.35
CA LYS A 164 -7.89 -8.84 0.95
C LYS A 164 -6.52 -8.52 0.34
N GLY A 165 -6.44 -8.38 -0.98
CA GLY A 165 -5.20 -7.96 -1.65
C GLY A 165 -4.71 -6.59 -1.19
N SER A 166 -5.64 -5.68 -0.83
CA SER A 166 -5.31 -4.39 -0.25
C SER A 166 -4.75 -4.52 1.17
N ILE A 167 -5.38 -5.33 2.03
CA ILE A 167 -4.94 -5.58 3.41
C ILE A 167 -3.57 -6.26 3.42
N ASP A 168 -3.42 -7.35 2.68
CA ASP A 168 -2.18 -8.15 2.62
C ASP A 168 -0.99 -7.35 2.06
N SER A 169 -1.24 -6.28 1.30
CA SER A 169 -0.18 -5.43 0.78
C SER A 169 0.57 -4.64 1.86
N GLY A 170 -0.07 -4.37 3.01
CA GLY A 170 0.43 -3.46 4.04
C GLY A 170 0.45 -1.98 3.65
N ALA A 171 -0.05 -1.61 2.47
CA ALA A 171 -0.17 -0.21 2.06
C ALA A 171 -1.34 0.49 2.77
N ARG A 172 -1.30 1.83 2.86
CA ARG A 172 -2.45 2.62 3.32
C ARG A 172 -3.44 2.80 2.16
N VAL A 173 -4.51 2.02 2.15
CA VAL A 173 -5.48 2.04 1.04
C VAL A 173 -6.83 2.61 1.51
N PHE A 174 -7.27 3.67 0.84
CA PHE A 174 -8.67 4.09 0.86
C PHE A 174 -9.41 3.28 -0.19
N TRP A 175 -10.03 2.18 0.23
CA TRP A 175 -10.68 1.24 -0.67
C TRP A 175 -12.11 1.67 -0.97
N SER A 176 -12.33 2.23 -2.17
CA SER A 176 -13.61 2.81 -2.58
C SER A 176 -14.43 1.80 -3.36
N TYR A 177 -15.32 1.09 -2.65
CA TYR A 177 -16.27 0.14 -3.23
C TYR A 177 -17.13 0.81 -4.31
N ALA A 178 -17.08 0.31 -5.55
CA ALA A 178 -17.92 0.82 -6.62
C ALA A 178 -19.29 0.14 -6.63
N PHE A 179 -20.35 0.93 -6.79
CA PHE A 179 -21.71 0.45 -7.01
C PHE A 179 -22.07 0.59 -8.50
N HIS A 180 -22.36 -0.52 -9.17
CA HIS A 180 -22.58 -0.52 -10.63
C HIS A 180 -23.45 -1.71 -11.07
N ASN A 181 -24.06 -1.61 -12.26
CA ASN A 181 -24.94 -2.64 -12.80
C ASN A 181 -24.26 -3.37 -13.96
N VAL A 182 -23.22 -4.15 -13.64
CA VAL A 182 -22.37 -4.84 -14.62
C VAL A 182 -22.69 -6.32 -14.75
N THR A 183 -23.00 -7.00 -13.63
CA THR A 183 -23.38 -8.42 -13.58
C THR A 183 -24.80 -8.58 -13.03
N ASN A 184 -25.23 -9.82 -12.79
CA ASN A 184 -26.49 -10.10 -12.07
C ASN A 184 -26.40 -9.77 -10.57
N PHE A 185 -25.25 -9.30 -10.08
CA PHE A 185 -25.09 -8.82 -8.71
C PHE A 185 -25.69 -7.42 -8.59
N THR A 186 -26.89 -7.36 -8.05
CA THR A 186 -27.70 -6.15 -7.99
C THR A 186 -27.10 -5.12 -7.03
N ILE A 187 -27.50 -3.86 -7.20
CA ILE A 187 -27.09 -2.77 -6.27
C ILE A 187 -27.53 -3.07 -4.83
N SER A 188 -28.66 -3.75 -4.64
CA SER A 188 -29.13 -4.14 -3.30
C SER A 188 -28.19 -5.16 -2.65
N GLU A 189 -27.77 -6.18 -3.41
CA GLU A 189 -26.81 -7.18 -2.92
C GLU A 189 -25.43 -6.55 -2.69
N GLN A 190 -24.97 -5.65 -3.57
CA GLN A 190 -23.73 -4.87 -3.37
C GLN A 190 -23.76 -4.04 -2.09
N LEU A 191 -24.90 -3.40 -1.77
CA LEU A 191 -25.05 -2.63 -0.52
C LEU A 191 -24.99 -3.53 0.71
N GLU A 192 -25.56 -4.73 0.64
CA GLU A 192 -25.46 -5.73 1.70
C GLU A 192 -24.03 -6.21 1.87
N ASN A 193 -23.35 -6.55 0.77
CA ASN A 193 -21.94 -6.93 0.76
C ASN A 193 -21.05 -5.83 1.35
N PHE A 194 -21.20 -4.59 0.88
CA PHE A 194 -20.42 -3.45 1.38
C PHE A 194 -20.59 -3.28 2.90
N ARG A 195 -21.83 -3.37 3.41
CA ARG A 195 -22.10 -3.29 4.85
C ARG A 195 -21.49 -4.48 5.61
N SER A 196 -21.61 -5.68 5.06
CA SER A 196 -21.02 -6.90 5.63
C SER A 196 -19.51 -6.72 5.76
N ILE A 197 -18.82 -6.37 4.67
CA ILE A 197 -17.39 -6.10 4.65
C ILE A 197 -17.02 -5.02 5.68
N ALA A 198 -17.68 -3.87 5.65
CA ALA A 198 -17.36 -2.74 6.54
C ALA A 198 -17.57 -3.05 8.03
N THR A 199 -18.29 -4.12 8.38
CA THR A 199 -18.56 -4.52 9.77
C THR A 199 -17.85 -5.81 10.18
N LYS A 200 -17.11 -6.47 9.28
CA LYS A 200 -16.26 -7.61 9.62
C LYS A 200 -15.09 -7.15 10.49
N ALA A 201 -14.88 -7.84 11.61
CA ALA A 201 -13.85 -7.53 12.61
C ALA A 201 -12.40 -7.83 12.15
N GLU A 202 -12.20 -8.31 10.92
CA GLU A 202 -10.87 -8.65 10.37
C GLU A 202 -9.95 -7.42 10.20
N PHE A 203 -10.49 -6.21 10.29
CA PHE A 203 -9.70 -4.97 10.30
C PHE A 203 -9.11 -4.62 11.68
N ASP A 204 -9.60 -5.23 12.76
CA ASP A 204 -9.18 -4.88 14.13
C ASP A 204 -7.82 -5.48 14.50
N GLU A 205 -7.35 -6.51 13.79
CA GLU A 205 -6.04 -7.12 14.06
C GLU A 205 -4.86 -6.22 13.66
N PHE A 206 -5.05 -5.31 12.70
CA PHE A 206 -4.07 -4.29 12.30
C PHE A 206 -4.27 -2.94 13.00
N ALA A 207 -5.33 -2.80 13.80
CA ALA A 207 -5.68 -1.59 14.54
C ALA A 207 -5.21 -1.63 16.01
N LYS A 208 -4.51 -2.69 16.44
CA LYS A 208 -3.94 -2.75 17.78
C LYS A 208 -2.62 -1.98 17.83
N PRO A 209 -2.44 -1.13 18.86
CA PRO A 209 -1.30 -0.22 19.00
C PRO A 209 0.03 -0.97 19.09
#